data_AF-A0A956N6L7-F1
#
_entry.id   AF-A0A956N6L7-F1
#
_cell.length_a   1.000
_cell.length_b   1.000
_cell.length_c   1.000
_cell.angle_alpha   90.00
_cell.angle_beta   90.00
_cell.angle_gamma   90.00
#
_symmetry.space_group_name_H-M   'P 1'
#
loop_
_entity.id
_entity.type
_entity.pdbx_description
1 polymer ?
#
loop_
_entity_poly.entity_id
_entity_poly.type
_entity_poly.pdbx_seq_one_letter_code
_entity_poly.pdbx_strand_id
1 'polypeptide(L)'
;MSLRPVKRIVEARPTLEGAGVKLRRAFGFGDTEETDPFLLFDDFRNESPSDYRAGFPWHPHRGIETITYVLAGSVEHGDSLGNSGSLGAGDVQWMTAGSGILHQEMPEGDAQGRMHGFQL
;
A
#
# COMPACT_ATOMS: atom_id res chain seq x y z
N MET A 1 11.13 -28.49 14.79
CA MET A 1 11.05 -27.25 13.99
C MET A 1 12.47 -26.85 13.61
N SER A 2 12.71 -26.47 12.36
CA SER A 2 14.01 -25.92 11.93
C SER A 2 14.01 -24.40 12.20
N LEU A 3 15.08 -23.87 12.79
CA LEU A 3 15.25 -22.43 12.98
C LEU A 3 15.60 -21.79 11.63
N ARG A 4 14.85 -20.75 11.23
CA ARG A 4 15.15 -19.95 10.03
C ARG A 4 15.95 -18.71 10.47
N PRO A 5 17.27 -18.62 10.20
CA PRO A 5 18.04 -17.45 10.56
C PRO A 5 17.70 -16.26 9.66
N VAL A 6 17.86 -15.05 10.18
CA VAL A 6 17.79 -13.81 9.39
C VAL A 6 19.02 -13.77 8.48
N LYS A 7 18.80 -13.76 7.15
CA LYS A 7 19.88 -13.66 6.16
C LYS A 7 20.31 -12.21 5.91
N ARG A 8 19.34 -11.29 5.91
CA ARG A 8 19.54 -9.89 5.58
C ARG A 8 18.52 -9.03 6.33
N ILE A 9 18.95 -7.86 6.81
CA ILE A 9 18.09 -6.81 7.36
C ILE A 9 18.23 -5.61 6.45
N VAL A 10 17.11 -5.09 5.95
CA VAL A 10 17.05 -3.91 5.09
C VAL A 10 16.21 -2.87 5.79
N GLU A 11 16.72 -1.64 5.89
CA GLU A 11 15.95 -0.51 6.39
C GLU A 11 15.09 0.09 5.28
N ALA A 12 13.80 0.31 5.55
CA ALA A 12 12.87 0.90 4.61
C ALA A 12 13.23 2.37 4.32
N ARG A 13 13.16 2.76 3.05
CA ARG A 13 13.59 4.07 2.57
C ARG A 13 12.41 5.02 2.42
N PRO A 14 12.49 6.27 2.91
CA PRO A 14 11.47 7.29 2.64
C PRO A 14 11.25 7.44 1.13
N THR A 15 9.99 7.42 0.71
CA THR A 15 9.58 7.51 -0.70
C THR A 15 8.33 8.38 -0.80
N LEU A 16 8.19 9.07 -1.93
CA LEU A 16 6.99 9.82 -2.30
C LEU A 16 6.30 9.10 -3.45
N GLU A 17 5.00 8.87 -3.32
CA GLU A 17 4.17 8.21 -4.33
C GLU A 17 2.82 8.94 -4.49
N GLY A 18 2.03 8.52 -5.47
CA GLY A 18 0.70 9.08 -5.72
C GLY A 18 0.75 10.60 -5.93
N ALA A 19 -0.15 11.32 -5.27
CA ALA A 19 -0.19 12.78 -5.29
C ALA A 19 0.68 13.44 -4.19
N GLY A 20 1.83 12.85 -3.88
CA GLY A 20 2.77 13.35 -2.87
C GLY A 20 2.64 12.69 -1.50
N VAL A 21 2.08 11.48 -1.45
CA VAL A 21 1.96 10.67 -0.24
C VAL A 21 3.34 10.25 0.24
N LYS A 22 3.63 10.47 1.51
CA LYS A 22 4.86 10.01 2.17
C LYS A 22 4.70 8.57 2.65
N LEU A 23 5.66 7.71 2.33
CA LEU A 23 5.69 6.34 2.80
C LEU A 23 7.14 5.84 2.97
N ARG A 24 7.31 4.62 3.47
CA ARG A 24 8.62 3.95 3.54
C ARG A 24 8.57 2.65 2.76
N ARG A 25 9.43 2.52 1.75
CA ARG A 25 9.56 1.33 0.90
C ARG A 25 10.60 0.37 1.44
N ALA A 26 10.21 -0.85 1.77
CA ALA A 26 11.14 -1.88 2.26
C ALA A 26 11.87 -2.59 1.11
N PHE A 27 11.11 -3.00 0.09
CA PHE A 27 11.63 -3.51 -1.18
C PHE A 27 10.69 -3.10 -2.31
N GLY A 28 11.19 -3.17 -3.54
CA GLY A 28 10.51 -2.72 -4.74
C GLY A 28 11.48 -2.79 -5.92
N PHE A 29 11.10 -2.15 -7.03
CA PHE A 29 11.90 -1.92 -8.24
C PHE A 29 13.36 -2.42 -8.21
N GLY A 30 13.69 -3.44 -8.99
CA GLY A 30 15.07 -3.93 -9.13
C GLY A 30 15.15 -5.45 -9.07
N ASP A 31 16.16 -5.95 -8.37
CA ASP A 31 16.39 -7.38 -8.17
C ASP A 31 15.36 -7.96 -7.19
N THR A 32 14.51 -8.85 -7.71
CA THR A 32 13.43 -9.51 -6.99
C THR A 32 13.77 -10.95 -6.58
N GLU A 33 15.00 -11.44 -6.81
CA GLU A 33 15.33 -12.86 -6.58
C GLU A 33 15.06 -13.30 -5.13
N GLU A 34 15.34 -12.43 -4.15
CA GLU A 34 15.10 -12.73 -2.74
C GLU A 34 13.64 -12.56 -2.30
N THR A 35 12.83 -11.80 -3.05
CA THR A 35 11.47 -11.43 -2.66
C THR A 35 10.39 -12.06 -3.53
N ASP A 36 10.72 -12.70 -4.65
CA ASP A 36 9.78 -13.46 -5.50
C ASP A 36 8.89 -14.39 -4.64
N PRO A 37 7.55 -14.24 -4.68
CA PRO A 37 6.72 -13.52 -5.66
C PRO A 37 6.33 -12.08 -5.31
N PHE A 38 6.85 -11.51 -4.23
CA PHE A 38 6.55 -10.15 -3.78
C PHE A 38 7.36 -9.11 -4.55
N LEU A 39 6.65 -8.17 -5.17
CA LEU A 39 7.23 -7.19 -6.08
C LEU A 39 7.57 -5.86 -5.40
N LEU A 40 6.80 -5.47 -4.38
CA LEU A 40 6.92 -4.19 -3.69
C LEU A 40 6.33 -4.32 -2.28
N PHE A 41 6.89 -3.62 -1.30
CA PHE A 41 6.28 -3.49 0.02
C PHE A 41 6.47 -2.09 0.57
N ASP A 42 5.36 -1.39 0.74
CA ASP A 42 5.29 -0.01 1.20
C ASP A 42 4.53 0.08 2.54
N ASP A 43 5.15 0.69 3.55
CA ASP A 43 4.52 1.07 4.82
C ASP A 43 4.11 2.54 4.73
N PHE A 44 2.81 2.80 4.59
CA PHE A 44 2.24 4.15 4.64
C PHE A 44 1.81 4.42 6.08
N ARG A 45 2.68 5.07 6.85
CA ARG A 45 2.46 5.34 8.26
C ARG A 45 2.74 6.80 8.58
N ASN A 46 1.67 7.58 8.66
CA ASN A 46 1.73 9.01 8.84
C ASN A 46 0.81 9.47 9.99
N GLU A 47 1.22 10.56 10.65
CA GLU A 47 0.50 11.20 11.75
C GLU A 47 -0.16 12.54 11.34
N SER A 48 0.22 13.08 10.17
CA SER A 48 -0.29 14.36 9.67
C SER A 48 -1.08 14.15 8.38
N PRO A 49 -2.34 14.59 8.30
CA PRO A 49 -3.15 14.52 7.09
C PRO A 49 -2.51 15.12 5.85
N SER A 50 -1.66 16.15 5.99
CA SER A 50 -0.93 16.73 4.86
C SER A 50 -0.02 15.75 4.13
N ASP A 51 0.39 14.68 4.81
CA ASP A 51 1.38 13.73 4.30
C ASP A 51 0.77 12.57 3.52
N TYR A 52 -0.57 12.43 3.54
CA TYR A 52 -1.25 11.32 2.87
C TYR A 52 -2.58 11.67 2.21
N ARG A 53 -3.29 12.74 2.63
CA ARG A 53 -4.68 13.02 2.19
C ARG A 53 -4.83 13.22 0.68
N ALA A 54 -3.77 13.61 -0.02
CA ALA A 54 -3.78 13.72 -1.47
C ALA A 54 -3.95 12.35 -2.16
N GLY A 55 -3.61 11.27 -1.47
CA GLY A 55 -3.88 9.89 -1.84
C GLY A 55 -3.17 9.42 -3.10
N PHE A 56 -3.73 8.36 -3.66
CA PHE A 56 -3.33 7.77 -4.92
C PHE A 56 -4.50 7.92 -5.90
N PRO A 57 -4.54 9.03 -6.66
CA PRO A 57 -5.57 9.24 -7.68
C PRO A 57 -5.57 8.12 -8.72
N TRP A 58 -6.57 8.11 -9.60
CA TRP A 58 -6.71 7.12 -10.67
C TRP A 58 -5.39 6.74 -11.36
N HIS A 59 -4.97 5.49 -11.17
CA HIS A 59 -3.73 4.92 -11.73
C HIS A 59 -3.95 3.46 -12.15
N PRO A 60 -3.15 2.95 -13.11
CA PRO A 60 -3.33 1.60 -13.63
C PRO A 60 -2.47 0.55 -12.91
N HIS A 61 -2.98 -0.68 -12.84
CA HIS A 61 -2.19 -1.90 -12.58
C HIS A 61 -2.50 -2.97 -13.63
N ARG A 62 -1.53 -3.87 -13.87
CA ARG A 62 -1.66 -5.02 -14.79
C ARG A 62 -0.68 -6.12 -14.41
N GLY A 63 -1.13 -7.37 -14.46
CA GLY A 63 -0.29 -8.55 -14.27
C GLY A 63 0.14 -8.82 -12.82
N ILE A 64 -0.43 -8.09 -11.86
CA ILE A 64 -0.10 -8.18 -10.45
C ILE A 64 -1.39 -8.25 -9.61
N GLU A 65 -1.21 -8.52 -8.33
CA GLU A 65 -2.20 -8.29 -7.31
C GLU A 65 -1.68 -7.22 -6.35
N THR A 66 -2.57 -6.46 -5.72
CA THR A 66 -2.24 -5.56 -4.63
C THR A 66 -2.98 -5.97 -3.38
N ILE A 67 -2.30 -5.98 -2.24
CA ILE A 67 -2.89 -6.27 -0.94
C ILE A 67 -2.71 -5.05 -0.04
N THR A 68 -3.80 -4.33 0.22
CA THR A 68 -3.82 -3.18 1.12
C THR A 68 -4.38 -3.59 2.47
N TYR A 69 -3.63 -3.36 3.55
CA TYR A 69 -4.03 -3.62 4.93
C TYR A 69 -4.02 -2.33 5.74
N VAL A 70 -5.15 -1.97 6.34
CA VAL A 70 -5.29 -0.73 7.13
C VAL A 70 -5.13 -1.03 8.62
N LEU A 71 -4.25 -0.30 9.29
CA LEU A 71 -3.96 -0.39 10.73
C LEU A 71 -4.64 0.74 11.53
N ALA A 72 -4.76 1.93 10.95
CA ALA A 72 -5.43 3.09 11.53
C ALA A 72 -5.87 4.05 10.42
N GLY A 73 -6.96 4.79 10.67
CA GLY A 73 -7.63 5.59 9.64
C GLY A 73 -8.52 4.74 8.75
N SER A 74 -8.79 5.24 7.55
CA SER A 74 -9.54 4.53 6.51
C SER A 74 -9.03 4.84 5.11
N VAL A 75 -9.35 3.99 4.13
CA VAL A 75 -9.04 4.21 2.71
C VAL A 75 -10.31 3.99 1.89
N GLU A 76 -10.74 5.03 1.19
CA GLU A 76 -11.78 4.90 0.16
C GLU A 76 -11.14 4.40 -1.13
N HIS A 77 -11.71 3.33 -1.69
CA HIS A 77 -11.29 2.73 -2.95
C HIS A 77 -12.38 2.87 -4.01
N GLY A 78 -11.98 3.06 -5.27
CA GLY A 78 -12.86 2.92 -6.42
C GLY A 78 -12.09 2.43 -7.65
N ASP A 79 -12.73 1.61 -8.49
CA ASP A 79 -12.10 1.02 -9.67
C ASP A 79 -12.90 1.22 -10.98
N SER A 80 -12.25 0.90 -12.10
CA SER A 80 -12.82 1.02 -13.46
C SER A 80 -13.89 -0.02 -13.78
N LEU A 81 -14.11 -1.02 -12.93
CA LEU A 81 -15.19 -2.00 -13.06
C LEU A 81 -16.47 -1.52 -12.34
N GLY A 82 -16.38 -0.38 -11.64
CA GLY A 82 -17.49 0.19 -10.87
C GLY A 82 -17.55 -0.30 -9.43
N ASN A 83 -16.54 -1.04 -8.95
CA ASN A 83 -16.46 -1.39 -7.54
C ASN A 83 -16.01 -0.17 -6.73
N SER A 84 -16.51 -0.07 -5.51
CA SER A 84 -16.07 0.92 -4.54
C SER A 84 -16.26 0.37 -3.12
N GLY A 85 -15.50 0.90 -2.18
CA GLY A 85 -15.60 0.50 -0.78
C GLY A 85 -14.68 1.31 0.12
N SER A 86 -14.97 1.27 1.41
CA SER A 86 -14.16 1.91 2.46
C SER A 86 -13.47 0.83 3.29
N LEU A 87 -12.16 0.92 3.43
CA LEU A 87 -11.36 0.06 4.30
C LEU A 87 -11.11 0.79 5.61
N GLY A 88 -11.55 0.25 6.75
CA GLY A 88 -11.21 0.73 8.08
C GLY A 88 -10.07 -0.05 8.72
N ALA A 89 -9.70 0.34 9.95
CA ALA A 89 -8.68 -0.38 10.72
C ALA A 89 -9.02 -1.87 10.91
N GLY A 90 -8.13 -2.74 10.46
CA GLY A 90 -8.26 -4.19 10.47
C GLY A 90 -8.72 -4.79 9.13
N ASP A 91 -9.20 -3.97 8.20
CA ASP A 91 -9.71 -4.43 6.91
C ASP A 91 -8.57 -4.70 5.90
N VAL A 92 -8.89 -5.57 4.94
CA VAL A 92 -8.02 -5.98 3.84
C VAL A 92 -8.75 -5.84 2.52
N GLN A 93 -8.07 -5.25 1.55
CA GLN A 93 -8.42 -5.39 0.14
C GLN A 93 -7.35 -6.22 -0.54
N TRP A 94 -7.76 -7.31 -1.18
CA TRP A 94 -6.93 -8.08 -2.09
C TRP A 94 -7.49 -7.89 -3.50
N MET A 95 -6.79 -7.12 -4.33
CA MET A 95 -7.23 -6.78 -5.67
C MET A 95 -6.40 -7.51 -6.71
N THR A 96 -7.03 -8.37 -7.50
CA THR A 96 -6.40 -9.04 -8.65
C THR A 96 -6.55 -8.17 -9.91
N ALA A 97 -5.50 -7.46 -10.32
CA ALA A 97 -5.57 -6.57 -11.49
C ALA A 97 -5.65 -7.33 -12.82
N GLY A 98 -5.06 -8.53 -12.90
CA GLY A 98 -5.15 -9.40 -14.08
C GLY A 98 -4.74 -8.71 -15.37
N SER A 99 -5.65 -8.65 -16.35
CA SER A 99 -5.41 -8.01 -17.65
C SER A 99 -5.30 -6.48 -17.58
N GLY A 100 -5.81 -5.86 -16.51
CA GLY A 100 -5.70 -4.44 -16.26
C GLY A 100 -6.85 -3.91 -15.40
N ILE A 101 -6.54 -2.99 -14.49
CA ILE A 101 -7.51 -2.21 -13.73
C ILE A 101 -7.00 -0.78 -13.60
N LEU A 102 -7.90 0.22 -13.72
CA LEU A 102 -7.63 1.55 -13.18
C LEU A 102 -8.34 1.66 -11.84
N HIS A 103 -7.67 2.21 -10.84
CA HIS A 103 -8.24 2.42 -9.52
C HIS A 103 -7.67 3.63 -8.81
N GLN A 104 -8.30 4.06 -7.73
CA GLN A 104 -7.83 5.10 -6.84
C GLN A 104 -7.96 4.64 -5.39
N GLU A 105 -7.07 5.15 -4.53
CA GLU A 105 -7.03 4.85 -3.09
C GLU A 105 -6.85 6.17 -2.34
N MET A 106 -7.90 6.56 -1.61
CA MET A 106 -8.01 7.89 -1.00
C MET A 106 -8.06 7.74 0.53
N PRO A 107 -6.94 7.96 1.23
CA PRO A 107 -6.85 7.77 2.66
C PRO A 107 -7.46 8.93 3.47
N GLU A 108 -8.14 8.58 4.55
CA GLU A 108 -8.62 9.47 5.59
C GLU A 108 -8.02 9.09 6.94
N GLY A 109 -7.64 10.10 7.73
CA GLY A 109 -7.09 9.84 9.07
C GLY A 109 -8.16 9.48 10.07
N ASP A 110 -7.75 8.79 11.14
CA ASP A 110 -8.58 8.67 12.33
C ASP A 110 -8.74 10.02 13.07
N ALA A 111 -9.43 10.00 14.21
CA ALA A 111 -9.66 11.20 15.03
C ALA A 111 -8.36 11.84 15.56
N GLN A 112 -7.23 11.14 15.51
CA GLN A 112 -5.90 11.65 15.88
C GLN A 112 -5.07 12.05 14.65
N GLY A 113 -5.60 11.91 13.43
CA GLY A 113 -4.90 12.19 12.18
C GLY A 113 -4.00 11.05 11.71
N ARG A 114 -4.11 9.86 12.30
CA ARG A 114 -3.28 8.72 11.94
C ARG A 114 -3.83 8.04 10.70
N MET A 115 -2.95 7.78 9.75
CA MET A 115 -3.19 6.88 8.62
C MET A 115 -2.05 5.88 8.57
N HIS A 116 -2.33 4.66 9.00
CA HIS A 116 -1.36 3.58 9.10
C HIS A 116 -1.83 2.41 8.28
N GLY A 117 -0.92 1.80 7.53
CA GLY A 117 -1.17 0.57 6.82
C GLY A 117 0.02 0.21 5.95
N PHE A 118 -0.13 -0.87 5.20
CA PHE A 118 0.87 -1.28 4.23
C PHE A 118 0.22 -1.82 2.97
N GLN A 119 0.99 -1.80 1.90
CA GLN A 119 0.63 -2.41 0.63
C GLN A 119 1.73 -3.35 0.16
N LEU A 120 1.31 -4.51 -0.35
CA LEU A 120 2.15 -5.57 -0.93
C LEU A 120 1.72 -5.84 -2.39
#